data_AF-A0AAW0A823-F1
#
_entry.id   AF-A0AAW0A823-F1
#
_cell.length_a   1.000
_cell.length_b   1.000
_cell.length_c   1.000
_cell.angle_alpha   90.00
_cell.angle_beta   90.00
_cell.angle_gamma   90.00
#
_symmetry.space_group_name_H-M   'P 1'
#
loop_
_entity.id
_entity.type
_entity.pdbx_description
1 polymer ?
#
loop_
_entity_poly.entity_id
_entity_poly.type
_entity_poly.pdbx_seq_one_letter_code
_entity_poly.pdbx_strand_id
1 'polypeptide(L)'
;MKTDSTAQRHRLKSHQSSKTLNPTPPNVLRVISLEALTDENSESDSESDTESESDAETGTRVIEDCRRKKLAPSICKGKLELRLDEYGRSLIQCQFRTNTNRSHLILRTLDEFDLPYLRALLENDSPKLHEIEELARQFGYGPRAPCSFTASPSAQKELCPHWHRLGTGKLARGVLQRPQNNCETKFDIYTPYDLVDCPRIVIICRNPHSHRDPHPVKTPPPLLEIFRTLLLELDWKLADMTPRKLMLDSGFIGSLRRALGWSRPFDPPLAALHPSLGNLDHVRRYIDELRCFLFPDGTGFEGAKLLAAQHRELPEDEQYVRCAETHTIEDGKTFQLVICMLKSMSDFLMRAKTLSLDTAFRRLNGKWQEFEMETWELKHMKSFTTSQSAQAHLILFTRIFEIAAADTGIPCRFRHIHGKGFELWITDSHKGQALGAGMFCERLSATLGDVYCPMEPTKLLRLLDPYEHLRRFLRFCTVHYKRNINELKPYTTQKVRNPMLSLSSSQVHPNLEGAFAMIEGGGRKAKAWLKDKRIGSKFALPAIYQPASLIPLELWKSAPSTTNGNEQAHRNINRDGVNLTILGGIMRGMQYDARAMEALQLHSTQGIYIRDQTATHFRRLQRSLNRHGEIH
;
A
#
# COMPACT_ATOMS: atom_id res chain seq x y z
N MET A 1 5.60 58.04 26.97
CA MET A 1 4.58 58.62 26.07
C MET A 1 3.68 57.51 25.60
N LYS A 2 2.42 57.53 26.06
CA LYS A 2 1.34 56.65 25.61
C LYS A 2 0.87 57.12 24.23
N THR A 3 0.67 56.20 23.30
CA THR A 3 -0.32 56.35 22.23
C THR A 3 -0.89 54.97 21.89
N ASP A 4 -2.10 54.74 22.39
CA ASP A 4 -3.06 53.78 21.88
C ASP A 4 -3.43 54.12 20.42
N SER A 5 -3.60 53.11 19.58
CA SER A 5 -4.52 53.23 18.43
C SER A 5 -5.18 51.89 18.11
N THR A 6 -6.33 51.68 18.74
CA THR A 6 -7.37 50.74 18.34
C THR A 6 -7.94 51.21 16.99
N ALA A 7 -7.86 50.37 15.94
CA ALA A 7 -8.54 50.65 14.68
C ALA A 7 -9.47 49.48 14.31
N GLN A 8 -10.76 49.78 14.45
CA GLN A 8 -11.91 48.94 14.15
C GLN A 8 -11.96 48.57 12.65
N ARG A 9 -12.36 47.32 12.41
CA ARG A 9 -12.77 46.80 11.10
C ARG A 9 -14.00 47.55 10.59
N HIS A 10 -13.82 48.45 9.64
CA HIS A 10 -14.91 48.94 8.79
C HIS A 10 -15.29 47.90 7.73
N ARG A 11 -16.52 47.38 7.83
CA ARG A 11 -17.21 46.66 6.74
C ARG A 11 -17.49 47.64 5.61
N LEU A 12 -16.78 47.50 4.50
CA LEU A 12 -17.16 48.09 3.22
C LEU A 12 -18.37 47.34 2.66
N LYS A 13 -19.52 48.02 2.59
CA LYS A 13 -20.69 47.64 1.81
C LYS A 13 -20.37 47.88 0.34
N SER A 14 -20.13 46.83 -0.43
CA SER A 14 -20.04 46.90 -1.89
C SER A 14 -21.43 46.76 -2.52
N HIS A 15 -21.70 47.64 -3.48
CA HIS A 15 -22.91 47.77 -4.28
C HIS A 15 -23.51 46.46 -4.79
N GLN A 16 -24.84 46.37 -4.68
CA GLN A 16 -25.69 45.47 -5.45
C GLN A 16 -25.56 45.82 -6.94
N SER A 17 -24.76 45.05 -7.66
CA SER A 17 -24.92 44.87 -9.10
C SER A 17 -25.70 43.57 -9.29
N SER A 18 -26.83 43.69 -9.97
CA SER A 18 -27.76 42.66 -10.42
C SER A 18 -27.01 41.47 -11.03
N LYS A 19 -26.83 40.41 -10.25
CA LYS A 19 -26.49 39.08 -10.76
C LYS A 19 -27.70 38.55 -11.51
N THR A 20 -27.66 38.66 -12.84
CA THR A 20 -28.27 37.65 -13.70
C THR A 20 -27.71 36.30 -13.25
N LEU A 21 -28.56 35.50 -12.59
CA LEU A 21 -28.26 34.10 -12.38
C LEU A 21 -28.13 33.47 -13.77
N ASN A 22 -26.90 33.19 -14.20
CA ASN A 22 -26.68 32.16 -15.20
C ASN A 22 -27.15 30.85 -14.56
N PRO A 23 -28.20 30.19 -15.07
CA PRO A 23 -28.61 28.90 -14.55
C PRO A 23 -27.46 27.92 -14.74
N THR A 24 -27.11 27.22 -13.66
CA THR A 24 -26.34 25.98 -13.68
C THR A 24 -26.87 25.07 -14.80
N PRO A 25 -26.01 24.55 -15.70
CA PRO A 25 -26.48 23.66 -16.77
C PRO A 25 -27.10 22.41 -16.13
N PRO A 26 -28.35 22.06 -16.47
CA PRO A 26 -28.98 20.83 -15.98
C PRO A 26 -28.31 19.62 -16.63
N ASN A 27 -28.04 18.59 -15.83
CA ASN A 27 -27.65 17.21 -16.18
C ASN A 27 -27.05 17.00 -17.59
N VAL A 28 -25.75 16.71 -17.63
CA VAL A 28 -25.08 16.20 -18.83
C VAL A 28 -25.84 14.96 -19.32
N LEU A 29 -26.30 14.97 -20.57
CA LEU A 29 -26.89 13.79 -21.22
C LEU A 29 -25.82 12.69 -21.29
N ARG A 30 -25.82 11.77 -20.31
CA ARG A 30 -25.05 10.54 -20.40
C ARG A 30 -25.84 9.54 -21.22
N VAL A 31 -25.34 9.25 -22.42
CA VAL A 31 -25.92 8.26 -23.33
C VAL A 31 -25.44 6.88 -22.90
N ILE A 32 -26.37 5.98 -22.56
CA ILE A 32 -26.08 4.56 -22.47
C ILE A 32 -26.13 3.99 -23.88
N SER A 33 -25.04 3.37 -24.33
CA SER A 33 -25.10 2.53 -25.53
C SER A 33 -25.69 1.17 -25.15
N LEU A 34 -26.79 0.78 -25.80
CA LEU A 34 -27.31 -0.59 -25.75
C LEU A 34 -26.25 -1.63 -26.18
N GLU A 35 -25.27 -1.22 -27.00
CA GLU A 35 -24.13 -2.05 -27.42
C GLU A 35 -22.96 -2.04 -26.41
N ALA A 36 -22.81 -1.00 -25.57
CA ALA A 36 -21.77 -1.00 -24.52
C ALA A 36 -22.20 -1.81 -23.28
N LEU A 37 -23.51 -1.96 -23.04
CA LEU A 37 -24.05 -2.78 -21.96
C LEU A 37 -23.84 -4.29 -22.16
N THR A 38 -23.48 -4.72 -23.37
CA THR A 38 -23.13 -6.12 -23.65
C THR A 38 -21.64 -6.42 -23.45
N ASP A 39 -20.78 -5.40 -23.29
CA ASP A 39 -19.31 -5.56 -23.23
C ASP A 39 -18.73 -5.49 -21.80
N GLU A 40 -19.47 -5.01 -20.80
CA GLU A 40 -18.95 -4.84 -19.43
C GLU A 40 -18.82 -6.14 -18.61
N ASN A 41 -19.04 -7.33 -19.18
CA ASN A 41 -19.18 -8.57 -18.41
C ASN A 41 -18.12 -9.66 -18.68
N SER A 42 -16.87 -9.29 -18.98
CA SER A 42 -15.77 -10.27 -19.05
C SER A 42 -14.44 -9.73 -18.49
N GLU A 43 -14.38 -9.34 -17.22
CA GLU A 43 -13.11 -9.38 -16.50
C GLU A 43 -12.83 -10.83 -16.08
N SER A 44 -12.08 -11.54 -16.92
CA SER A 44 -11.36 -12.75 -16.53
C SER A 44 -9.94 -12.64 -17.08
N ASP A 45 -8.98 -12.56 -16.17
CA ASP A 45 -7.56 -12.64 -16.45
C ASP A 45 -7.24 -14.02 -17.05
N SER A 46 -6.83 -14.05 -18.32
CA SER A 46 -6.04 -15.15 -18.87
C SER A 46 -5.18 -14.65 -20.02
N GLU A 47 -3.89 -14.50 -19.76
CA GLU A 47 -2.84 -14.44 -20.77
C GLU A 47 -2.77 -15.82 -21.47
N SER A 48 -2.98 -15.85 -22.78
CA SER A 48 -2.43 -16.89 -23.65
C SER A 48 -2.39 -16.39 -25.09
N ASP A 49 -1.18 -16.11 -25.57
CA ASP A 49 -0.86 -15.90 -26.97
C ASP A 49 -0.95 -17.22 -27.74
N THR A 50 -1.75 -17.25 -28.80
CA THR A 50 -1.53 -18.18 -29.93
C THR A 50 -2.00 -17.51 -31.22
N GLU A 51 -1.05 -17.34 -32.14
CA GLU A 51 -1.25 -16.95 -33.53
C GLU A 51 -1.98 -18.07 -34.31
N SER A 52 -2.91 -17.70 -35.19
CA SER A 52 -3.22 -18.53 -36.36
C SER A 52 -3.89 -17.69 -37.46
N GLU A 53 -3.39 -17.91 -38.68
CA GLU A 53 -3.70 -17.21 -39.93
C GLU A 53 -5.07 -17.56 -40.56
N SER A 54 -5.38 -16.73 -41.57
CA SER A 54 -6.27 -16.88 -42.73
C SER A 54 -7.78 -16.97 -42.50
N ASP A 55 -8.50 -15.98 -43.02
CA ASP A 55 -9.43 -16.22 -44.13
C ASP A 55 -9.69 -14.93 -44.93
N ALA A 56 -9.62 -15.05 -46.24
CA ALA A 56 -9.85 -14.01 -47.21
C ALA A 56 -11.32 -14.00 -47.69
N GLU A 57 -11.70 -12.87 -48.28
CA GLU A 57 -12.88 -12.65 -49.15
C GLU A 57 -14.26 -12.44 -48.49
N THR A 58 -14.58 -11.17 -48.21
CA THR A 58 -15.65 -10.44 -48.92
C THR A 58 -15.62 -8.95 -48.55
N GLY A 59 -15.57 -8.09 -49.58
CA GLY A 59 -15.29 -6.66 -49.47
C GLY A 59 -16.42 -5.81 -48.89
N THR A 60 -16.60 -5.84 -47.57
CA THR A 60 -17.17 -4.70 -46.82
C THR A 60 -16.38 -4.55 -45.53
N ARG A 61 -15.50 -3.54 -45.46
CA ARG A 61 -14.67 -3.31 -44.28
C ARG A 61 -15.58 -2.85 -43.13
N VAL A 62 -15.98 -3.78 -42.26
CA VAL A 62 -16.67 -3.43 -41.01
C VAL A 62 -15.65 -2.68 -40.16
N ILE A 63 -15.90 -1.38 -39.95
CA ILE A 63 -15.09 -0.52 -39.09
C ILE A 63 -15.36 -0.98 -37.65
N GLU A 64 -14.42 -1.69 -37.04
CA GLU A 64 -14.52 -2.21 -35.67
C GLU A 64 -13.58 -1.43 -34.74
N ASP A 65 -14.06 -1.08 -33.55
CA ASP A 65 -13.22 -0.43 -32.54
C ASP A 65 -12.13 -1.42 -32.10
N CYS A 66 -10.86 -1.02 -32.19
CA CYS A 66 -9.71 -1.80 -31.70
C CYS A 66 -9.78 -2.18 -30.20
N ARG A 67 -10.70 -1.57 -29.43
CA ARG A 67 -10.99 -1.93 -28.03
C ARG A 67 -12.19 -2.87 -27.87
N ARG A 68 -12.86 -3.22 -28.96
CA ARG A 68 -13.99 -4.15 -28.96
C ARG A 68 -13.46 -5.56 -28.69
N LYS A 69 -13.90 -6.19 -27.59
CA LYS A 69 -13.66 -7.62 -27.39
C LYS A 69 -14.43 -8.40 -28.46
N LYS A 70 -13.80 -9.45 -29.03
CA LYS A 70 -14.50 -10.39 -29.93
C LYS A 70 -15.74 -10.93 -29.21
N LEU A 71 -16.92 -10.70 -29.76
CA LEU A 71 -18.20 -11.09 -29.17
C LEU A 71 -18.28 -12.61 -28.99
N ALA A 72 -18.55 -13.05 -27.76
CA ALA A 72 -18.89 -14.44 -27.46
C ALA A 72 -20.25 -14.84 -28.08
N PRO A 73 -20.53 -16.13 -28.34
CA PRO A 73 -21.57 -16.55 -29.29
C PRO A 73 -23.03 -16.44 -28.82
N SER A 74 -23.36 -15.76 -27.72
CA SER A 74 -24.74 -15.74 -27.20
C SER A 74 -25.16 -14.39 -26.60
N ILE A 75 -25.53 -13.45 -27.48
CA ILE A 75 -26.18 -12.20 -27.06
C ILE A 75 -27.63 -12.49 -26.66
N CYS A 76 -28.02 -12.07 -25.46
CA CYS A 76 -29.39 -12.17 -24.99
C CYS A 76 -30.35 -11.34 -25.89
N LYS A 77 -31.44 -11.94 -26.38
CA LYS A 77 -32.46 -11.27 -27.22
C LYS A 77 -33.50 -10.46 -26.43
N GLY A 78 -33.32 -10.27 -25.12
CA GLY A 78 -34.29 -9.59 -24.27
C GLY A 78 -34.20 -8.08 -24.37
N LYS A 79 -35.34 -7.39 -24.47
CA LYS A 79 -35.39 -5.92 -24.42
C LYS A 79 -34.98 -5.41 -23.03
N LEU A 80 -34.37 -4.23 -23.00
CA LEU A 80 -34.09 -3.52 -21.74
C LEU A 80 -35.26 -2.61 -21.40
N GLU A 81 -35.68 -2.64 -20.14
CA GLU A 81 -36.80 -1.84 -19.63
C GLU A 81 -36.36 -1.02 -18.42
N LEU A 82 -36.83 0.23 -18.36
CA LEU A 82 -36.68 1.09 -17.18
C LEU A 82 -37.81 0.79 -16.19
N ARG A 83 -37.48 0.17 -15.06
CA ARG A 83 -38.41 -0.22 -14.00
C ARG A 83 -38.11 0.52 -12.69
N LEU A 84 -39.03 0.44 -11.74
CA LEU A 84 -38.82 0.90 -10.36
C LEU A 84 -38.60 -0.32 -9.45
N ASP A 85 -37.67 -0.22 -8.50
CA ASP A 85 -37.54 -1.22 -7.43
C ASP A 85 -38.65 -1.07 -6.37
N GLU A 86 -38.63 -1.98 -5.39
CA GLU A 86 -39.54 -1.96 -4.23
C GLU A 86 -39.45 -0.69 -3.37
N TYR A 87 -38.42 0.13 -3.55
CA TYR A 87 -38.21 1.41 -2.87
C TYR A 87 -38.47 2.62 -3.79
N GLY A 88 -39.00 2.42 -5.00
CA GLY A 88 -39.29 3.47 -5.97
C GLY A 88 -38.07 4.02 -6.72
N ARG A 89 -36.92 3.35 -6.69
CA ARG A 89 -35.70 3.76 -7.42
C ARG A 89 -35.69 3.20 -8.83
N SER A 90 -35.27 4.03 -9.79
CA SER A 90 -35.19 3.64 -11.21
C SER A 90 -34.03 2.67 -11.46
N LEU A 91 -34.29 1.62 -12.23
CA LEU A 91 -33.31 0.61 -12.66
C LEU A 91 -33.57 0.18 -14.11
N ILE A 92 -32.53 -0.21 -14.83
CA ILE A 92 -32.67 -0.89 -16.12
C ILE A 92 -32.56 -2.40 -15.90
N GLN A 93 -33.49 -3.15 -16.46
CA GLN A 93 -33.48 -4.61 -16.38
C GLN A 93 -33.83 -5.23 -17.73
N CYS A 94 -33.15 -6.33 -18.07
CA CYS A 94 -33.55 -7.16 -19.21
C CYS A 94 -34.90 -7.84 -18.92
N GLN A 95 -35.82 -7.82 -19.89
CA GLN A 95 -37.18 -8.37 -19.78
C GLN A 95 -37.23 -9.84 -19.31
N PHE A 96 -36.18 -10.63 -19.60
CA PHE A 96 -36.10 -12.05 -19.25
C PHE A 96 -35.46 -12.32 -17.88
N ARG A 97 -34.98 -11.28 -17.18
CA ARG A 97 -34.41 -11.42 -15.85
C ARG A 97 -35.53 -11.68 -14.84
N THR A 98 -35.43 -12.80 -14.12
CA THR A 98 -36.36 -13.17 -13.04
C THR A 98 -35.57 -13.48 -11.76
N ASN A 99 -36.26 -13.68 -10.63
CA ASN A 99 -35.59 -14.08 -9.38
C ASN A 99 -34.85 -15.43 -9.50
N THR A 100 -35.33 -16.30 -10.38
CA THR A 100 -34.75 -17.61 -10.69
C THR A 100 -33.66 -17.56 -11.75
N ASN A 101 -33.72 -16.59 -12.69
CA ASN A 101 -32.76 -16.44 -13.77
C ASN A 101 -31.98 -15.12 -13.66
N ARG A 102 -30.84 -15.17 -12.95
CA ARG A 102 -30.00 -14.00 -12.61
C ARG A 102 -28.90 -13.67 -13.63
N SER A 103 -28.77 -14.45 -14.72
CA SER A 103 -27.72 -14.27 -15.74
C SER A 103 -27.99 -13.10 -16.72
N HIS A 104 -29.18 -12.52 -16.67
CA HIS A 104 -29.58 -11.37 -17.50
C HIS A 104 -29.19 -10.03 -16.86
N LEU A 105 -28.99 -8.96 -17.65
CA LEU A 105 -28.54 -7.65 -17.16
C LEU A 105 -29.48 -6.96 -16.14
N ILE A 106 -28.90 -6.30 -15.13
CA ILE A 106 -29.57 -5.29 -14.29
C ILE A 106 -28.60 -4.14 -13.99
N LEU A 107 -29.08 -2.91 -14.09
CA LEU A 107 -28.34 -1.70 -13.71
C LEU A 107 -29.20 -0.93 -12.69
N ARG A 108 -28.69 -0.80 -11.47
CA ARG A 108 -29.43 -0.19 -10.36
C ARG A 108 -29.03 1.26 -10.08
N THR A 109 -27.83 1.66 -10.52
CA THR A 109 -27.28 2.99 -10.25
C THR A 109 -27.51 3.86 -11.47
N LEU A 110 -28.66 4.55 -11.51
CA LEU A 110 -29.03 5.43 -12.62
C LEU A 110 -28.97 6.92 -12.28
N ASP A 111 -28.44 7.29 -11.12
CA ASP A 111 -28.46 8.67 -10.59
C ASP A 111 -27.66 9.67 -11.45
N GLU A 112 -26.70 9.18 -12.23
CA GLU A 112 -25.89 9.99 -13.14
C GLU A 112 -26.52 10.18 -14.53
N PHE A 113 -27.69 9.59 -14.78
CA PHE A 113 -28.37 9.59 -16.08
C PHE A 113 -29.61 10.46 -16.05
N ASP A 114 -29.90 11.10 -17.19
CA ASP A 114 -31.17 11.76 -17.41
C ASP A 114 -32.25 10.69 -17.65
N LEU A 115 -33.05 10.40 -16.62
CA LEU A 115 -34.08 9.36 -16.66
C LEU A 115 -35.15 9.61 -17.74
N PRO A 116 -35.65 10.85 -17.96
CA PRO A 116 -36.53 11.15 -19.09
C PRO A 116 -35.92 10.80 -20.45
N TYR A 117 -34.65 11.16 -20.69
CA TYR A 117 -33.94 10.86 -21.92
C TYR A 117 -33.72 9.36 -22.10
N LEU A 118 -33.31 8.68 -21.03
CA LEU A 118 -33.07 7.23 -21.02
C LEU A 118 -34.36 6.44 -21.29
N ARG A 119 -35.47 6.87 -20.70
CA ARG A 119 -36.81 6.33 -20.99
C ARG A 119 -37.15 6.48 -22.46
N ALA A 120 -37.01 7.70 -23.01
CA ALA A 120 -37.29 7.97 -24.40
C ALA A 120 -36.40 7.15 -25.36
N LEU A 121 -35.14 6.88 -24.98
CA LEU A 121 -34.24 6.00 -25.74
C LEU A 121 -34.72 4.54 -25.74
N LEU A 122 -35.11 3.99 -24.59
CA LEU A 122 -35.55 2.60 -24.46
C LEU A 122 -36.92 2.35 -25.11
N GLU A 123 -37.80 3.34 -25.06
CA GLU A 123 -39.15 3.29 -25.65
C GLU A 123 -39.17 3.71 -27.14
N ASN A 124 -38.04 4.17 -27.69
CA ASN A 124 -37.93 4.74 -29.05
C ASN A 124 -38.87 5.95 -29.30
N ASP A 125 -39.08 6.79 -28.29
CA ASP A 125 -39.90 8.02 -28.37
C ASP A 125 -39.14 9.14 -29.11
N SER A 126 -39.25 9.14 -30.45
CA SER A 126 -38.54 10.08 -31.32
C SER A 126 -38.88 11.56 -31.05
N PRO A 127 -40.16 11.98 -30.87
CA PRO A 127 -40.49 13.36 -30.50
C PRO A 127 -39.83 13.80 -29.20
N LYS A 128 -39.85 12.98 -28.15
CA LYS A 128 -39.27 13.33 -26.86
C LYS A 128 -37.74 13.39 -26.91
N LEU A 129 -37.12 12.46 -27.63
CA LEU A 129 -35.68 12.50 -27.90
C LEU A 129 -35.29 13.78 -28.65
N HIS A 130 -36.07 14.17 -29.65
CA HIS A 130 -35.80 15.38 -30.43
C HIS A 130 -35.87 16.64 -29.55
N GLU A 131 -36.90 16.78 -28.73
CA GLU A 131 -37.06 17.91 -27.79
C GLU A 131 -35.86 18.03 -26.85
N ILE A 132 -35.46 16.92 -26.22
CA ILE A 132 -34.36 16.89 -25.24
C ILE A 132 -33.01 17.15 -25.91
N GLU A 133 -32.73 16.49 -27.05
CA GLU A 133 -31.46 16.67 -27.77
C GLU A 133 -31.33 18.08 -28.39
N GLU A 134 -32.44 18.68 -28.82
CA GLU A 134 -32.46 20.03 -29.37
C GLU A 134 -32.22 21.09 -28.28
N LEU A 135 -32.79 20.89 -27.10
CA LEU A 135 -32.49 21.71 -25.94
C LEU A 135 -31.01 21.60 -25.56
N ALA A 136 -30.47 20.38 -25.49
CA ALA A 136 -29.03 20.17 -25.20
C ALA A 136 -28.13 20.83 -26.24
N ARG A 137 -28.51 20.77 -27.53
CA ARG A 137 -27.79 21.44 -28.64
C ARG A 137 -27.71 22.95 -28.41
N GLN A 138 -28.78 23.59 -27.94
CA GLN A 138 -28.78 25.03 -27.64
C GLN A 138 -27.78 25.40 -26.55
N PHE A 139 -27.52 24.49 -25.62
CA PHE A 139 -26.50 24.64 -24.59
C PHE A 139 -25.10 24.13 -25.01
N GLY A 140 -24.94 23.69 -26.26
CA GLY A 140 -23.64 23.29 -26.83
C GLY A 140 -23.17 21.89 -26.45
N TYR A 141 -24.04 21.01 -25.97
CA TYR A 141 -23.69 19.62 -25.64
C TYR A 141 -24.71 18.60 -26.16
N GLY A 142 -24.39 17.31 -26.06
CA GLY A 142 -25.27 16.22 -26.47
C GLY A 142 -25.14 15.84 -27.96
N PRO A 143 -25.91 14.82 -28.42
CA PRO A 143 -25.67 14.17 -29.70
C PRO A 143 -25.90 15.02 -30.96
N ARG A 144 -26.64 16.13 -30.83
CA ARG A 144 -26.91 17.08 -31.92
C ARG A 144 -25.98 18.29 -31.91
N ALA A 145 -25.15 18.44 -30.87
CA ALA A 145 -24.18 19.53 -30.81
C ALA A 145 -23.04 19.31 -31.81
N PRO A 146 -22.47 20.40 -32.37
CA PRO A 146 -21.31 20.29 -33.24
C PRO A 146 -20.13 19.70 -32.47
N CYS A 147 -19.45 18.73 -33.09
CA CYS A 147 -18.31 18.04 -32.50
C CYS A 147 -17.00 18.62 -33.02
N SER A 148 -16.11 19.01 -32.10
CA SER A 148 -14.76 19.49 -32.43
C SER A 148 -13.67 18.46 -32.09
N PHE A 149 -14.06 17.21 -31.80
CA PHE A 149 -13.12 16.17 -31.43
C PHE A 149 -12.19 15.83 -32.59
N THR A 150 -10.88 15.98 -32.33
CA THR A 150 -9.81 15.59 -33.23
C THR A 150 -8.89 14.59 -32.54
N ALA A 151 -8.33 13.66 -33.30
CA ALA A 151 -7.34 12.71 -32.79
C ALA A 151 -6.18 12.59 -33.78
N SER A 152 -4.97 12.33 -33.26
CA SER A 152 -3.83 11.99 -34.10
C SER A 152 -4.12 10.70 -34.88
N PRO A 153 -3.75 10.59 -36.17
CA PRO A 153 -3.80 9.33 -36.91
C PRO A 153 -3.06 8.19 -36.20
N SER A 154 -1.99 8.50 -35.44
CA SER A 154 -1.23 7.53 -34.66
C SER A 154 -2.00 6.92 -33.50
N ALA A 155 -3.11 7.52 -33.08
CA ALA A 155 -3.97 6.98 -32.02
C ALA A 155 -4.86 5.83 -32.51
N GLN A 156 -4.86 5.55 -33.83
CA GLN A 156 -5.63 4.48 -34.49
C GLN A 156 -7.12 4.47 -34.09
N LYS A 157 -7.67 5.63 -33.74
CA LYS A 157 -9.09 5.77 -33.45
C LYS A 157 -9.84 5.87 -34.77
N GLU A 158 -10.84 5.01 -34.94
CA GLU A 158 -11.74 5.07 -36.10
C GLU A 158 -13.07 5.74 -35.74
N LEU A 159 -13.43 5.76 -34.45
CA LEU A 159 -14.70 6.28 -33.94
C LEU A 159 -14.49 7.41 -32.93
N CYS A 160 -15.26 8.48 -33.06
CA CYS A 160 -15.36 9.55 -32.08
C CYS A 160 -15.81 8.98 -30.72
N PRO A 161 -15.22 9.39 -29.57
CA PRO A 161 -15.69 8.95 -28.26
C PRO A 161 -17.06 9.51 -27.88
N HIS A 162 -17.54 10.54 -28.57
CA HIS A 162 -18.85 11.14 -28.36
C HIS A 162 -19.90 10.51 -29.27
N TRP A 163 -21.13 10.42 -28.76
CA TRP A 163 -22.30 9.99 -29.52
C TRP A 163 -22.84 11.14 -30.35
N HIS A 164 -23.27 10.83 -31.57
CA HIS A 164 -23.81 11.77 -32.54
C HIS A 164 -25.12 11.26 -33.14
N ARG A 165 -26.04 12.17 -33.45
CA ARG A 165 -27.14 11.88 -34.38
C ARG A 165 -26.63 11.97 -35.81
N LEU A 166 -26.65 10.86 -36.53
CA LEU A 166 -26.36 10.83 -37.96
C LEU A 166 -27.50 11.47 -38.76
N GLY A 167 -27.26 11.83 -40.02
CA GLY A 167 -28.29 12.36 -40.92
C GLY A 167 -29.49 11.42 -41.13
N THR A 168 -29.32 10.12 -40.87
CA THR A 168 -30.39 9.10 -40.84
C THR A 168 -31.27 9.17 -39.60
N GLY A 169 -30.95 10.07 -38.67
CA GLY A 169 -31.56 10.13 -37.36
C GLY A 169 -31.05 9.04 -36.41
N LYS A 170 -30.15 8.11 -36.78
CA LYS A 170 -29.63 7.10 -35.84
C LYS A 170 -28.62 7.70 -34.87
N LEU A 171 -28.68 7.30 -33.60
CA LEU A 171 -27.65 7.61 -32.60
C LEU A 171 -26.47 6.64 -32.78
N ALA A 172 -25.28 7.16 -33.09
CA ALA A 172 -24.08 6.37 -33.34
C ALA A 172 -22.82 7.14 -32.96
N ARG A 173 -21.70 6.44 -32.76
CA ARG A 173 -20.39 7.09 -32.73
C ARG A 173 -20.03 7.55 -34.14
N GLY A 174 -19.56 8.79 -34.25
CA GLY A 174 -19.17 9.36 -35.54
C GLY A 174 -17.88 8.71 -36.05
N VAL A 175 -17.80 8.42 -37.34
CA VAL A 175 -16.58 7.90 -37.96
C VAL A 175 -15.59 9.05 -38.14
N LEU A 176 -14.38 8.88 -37.63
CA LEU A 176 -13.31 9.86 -37.78
C LEU A 176 -12.85 9.87 -39.24
N GLN A 177 -13.05 11.00 -39.90
CA GLN A 177 -12.60 11.19 -41.27
C GLN A 177 -11.09 11.44 -41.26
N ARG A 178 -10.34 10.63 -42.02
CA ARG A 178 -8.95 10.97 -42.34
C ARG A 178 -8.94 12.07 -43.40
N PRO A 179 -8.05 13.06 -43.30
CA PRO A 179 -7.87 14.03 -44.39
C PRO A 179 -7.64 13.27 -45.70
N GLN A 180 -8.43 13.59 -46.73
CA GLN A 180 -8.39 12.89 -48.02
C GLN A 180 -7.08 13.15 -48.78
N ASN A 181 -6.40 14.26 -48.47
CA ASN A 181 -5.17 14.67 -49.13
C ASN A 181 -4.00 14.56 -48.15
N ASN A 182 -2.87 14.04 -48.63
CA ASN A 182 -1.60 14.14 -47.91
C ASN A 182 -1.22 15.61 -47.71
N CYS A 183 -0.51 15.91 -46.63
CA CYS A 183 0.03 17.24 -46.44
C CYS A 183 1.02 17.57 -47.57
N GLU A 184 0.76 18.63 -48.33
CA GLU A 184 1.64 19.11 -49.42
C GLU A 184 2.81 19.97 -48.92
N THR A 185 2.84 20.23 -47.61
CA THR A 185 3.92 20.97 -46.96
C THR A 185 5.23 20.21 -47.08
N LYS A 186 6.28 20.92 -47.50
CA LYS A 186 7.65 20.39 -47.58
C LYS A 186 8.56 21.19 -46.65
N PHE A 187 9.48 20.49 -45.99
CA PHE A 187 10.52 21.12 -45.18
C PHE A 187 11.86 20.99 -45.88
N ASP A 188 12.51 22.11 -46.19
CA ASP A 188 13.93 22.11 -46.52
C ASP A 188 14.71 22.37 -45.23
N ILE A 189 15.61 21.46 -44.88
CA ILE A 189 16.43 21.56 -43.69
C ILE A 189 17.87 21.79 -44.14
N TYR A 190 18.38 22.99 -43.87
CA TYR A 190 19.76 23.36 -44.14
C TYR A 190 20.56 23.26 -42.84
N THR A 191 21.40 22.23 -42.78
CA THR A 191 22.35 22.02 -41.69
C THR A 191 23.71 22.59 -42.12
N PRO A 192 24.32 23.50 -41.36
CA PRO A 192 25.67 23.98 -41.67
C PRO A 192 26.70 22.84 -41.57
N TYR A 193 27.78 22.93 -42.36
CA TYR A 193 28.85 21.93 -42.36
C TYR A 193 29.53 21.77 -41.00
N ASP A 194 29.59 22.85 -40.22
CA ASP A 194 30.11 22.87 -38.87
C ASP A 194 29.08 23.44 -37.89
N LEU A 195 28.56 22.57 -37.02
CA LEU A 195 27.57 22.91 -35.99
C LEU A 195 28.22 23.51 -34.72
N VAL A 196 29.55 23.41 -34.57
CA VAL A 196 30.29 24.03 -33.46
C VAL A 196 30.41 25.53 -33.72
N ASP A 197 30.83 25.90 -34.93
CA ASP A 197 30.96 27.30 -35.33
C ASP A 197 29.60 27.96 -35.63
N CYS A 198 28.62 27.18 -36.14
CA CYS A 198 27.27 27.66 -36.39
C CYS A 198 26.21 26.71 -35.80
N PRO A 199 25.77 26.92 -34.54
CA PRO A 199 24.86 26.01 -33.84
C PRO A 199 23.38 26.18 -34.24
N ARG A 200 23.11 26.69 -35.44
CA ARG A 200 21.75 27.00 -35.92
C ARG A 200 21.48 26.29 -37.24
N ILE A 201 20.35 25.60 -37.31
CA ILE A 201 19.81 25.04 -38.56
C ILE A 201 18.75 25.98 -39.12
N VAL A 202 18.62 26.05 -40.44
CA VAL A 202 17.53 26.77 -41.10
C VAL A 202 16.51 25.74 -41.58
N ILE A 203 15.26 25.89 -41.14
CA ILE A 203 14.14 25.06 -41.61
C ILE A 203 13.21 25.97 -42.41
N ILE A 204 13.04 25.69 -43.69
CA ILE A 204 12.11 26.39 -44.58
C ILE A 204 10.88 25.52 -44.79
N CYS A 205 9.73 25.99 -44.32
CA CYS A 205 8.44 25.36 -44.55
C CYS A 205 7.83 25.91 -45.85
N ARG A 206 7.69 25.06 -46.88
CA ARG A 206 7.03 25.40 -48.15
C ARG A 206 5.61 24.86 -48.15
N ASN A 207 4.67 25.69 -48.61
CA ASN A 207 3.23 25.41 -48.70
C ASN A 207 2.52 25.32 -47.32
N PRO A 208 1.28 25.84 -47.20
CA PRO A 208 0.51 25.79 -45.95
C PRO A 208 0.06 24.36 -45.61
N HIS A 209 -0.01 24.04 -44.31
CA HIS A 209 -0.56 22.77 -43.83
C HIS A 209 -2.07 22.68 -44.12
N SER A 210 -2.52 21.51 -44.59
CA SER A 210 -3.93 21.16 -44.81
C SER A 210 -4.63 20.54 -43.60
N HIS A 211 -3.94 20.47 -42.46
CA HIS A 211 -4.41 19.85 -41.22
C HIS A 211 -3.93 20.64 -40.00
N ARG A 212 -4.51 20.35 -38.83
CA ARG A 212 -4.05 20.93 -37.55
C ARG A 212 -2.71 20.35 -37.12
N ASP A 213 -2.00 21.09 -36.28
CA ASP A 213 -0.74 20.63 -35.70
C ASP A 213 -0.94 19.32 -34.93
N PRO A 214 -0.05 18.33 -35.12
CA PRO A 214 -0.12 17.10 -34.34
C PRO A 214 0.15 17.41 -32.86
N HIS A 215 -0.55 16.71 -31.98
CA HIS A 215 -0.29 16.82 -30.55
C HIS A 215 1.15 16.36 -30.22
N PRO A 216 1.86 17.05 -29.31
CA PRO A 216 3.24 16.71 -28.91
C PRO A 216 3.28 15.48 -27.99
N VAL A 217 2.89 14.32 -28.53
CA VAL A 217 2.72 13.07 -27.78
C VAL A 217 4.02 12.32 -27.51
N LYS A 218 5.07 12.56 -28.30
CA LYS A 218 6.40 11.96 -28.14
C LYS A 218 7.36 12.97 -27.51
N THR A 219 8.13 12.51 -26.53
CA THR A 219 9.21 13.30 -25.93
C THR A 219 10.41 13.32 -26.88
N PRO A 220 10.92 14.50 -27.31
CA PRO A 220 12.11 14.59 -28.14
C PRO A 220 13.32 13.93 -27.45
N PRO A 221 14.22 13.25 -28.20
CA PRO A 221 15.34 12.52 -27.60
C PRO A 221 16.21 13.35 -26.64
N PRO A 222 16.61 14.61 -26.94
CA PRO A 222 17.41 15.41 -26.01
C PRO A 222 16.72 15.68 -24.67
N LEU A 223 15.40 15.91 -24.69
CA LEU A 223 14.62 16.15 -23.47
C LEU A 223 14.36 14.85 -22.70
N LEU A 224 14.22 13.74 -23.43
CA LEU A 224 14.10 12.42 -22.82
C LEU A 224 15.40 12.02 -22.12
N GLU A 225 16.56 12.31 -22.69
CA GLU A 225 17.85 12.05 -22.06
C GLU A 225 18.05 12.85 -20.78
N ILE A 226 17.63 14.13 -20.76
CA ILE A 226 17.57 14.91 -19.51
C ILE A 226 16.67 14.19 -18.49
N PHE A 227 15.46 13.80 -18.88
CA PHE A 227 14.52 13.12 -17.98
C PHE A 227 15.07 11.80 -17.44
N ARG A 228 15.70 10.98 -18.30
CA ARG A 228 16.33 9.71 -17.93
C ARG A 228 17.49 9.92 -16.97
N THR A 229 18.33 10.92 -17.21
CA THR A 229 19.43 11.28 -16.29
C THR A 229 18.89 11.62 -14.90
N LEU A 230 17.84 12.45 -14.84
CA LEU A 230 17.17 12.78 -13.56
C LEU A 230 16.56 11.54 -12.87
N LEU A 231 16.05 10.57 -13.63
CA LEU A 231 15.56 9.31 -13.07
C LEU A 231 16.68 8.42 -12.55
N LEU A 232 17.84 8.41 -13.20
CA LEU A 232 19.00 7.64 -12.74
C LEU A 232 19.60 8.20 -11.44
N GLU A 233 19.51 9.52 -11.21
CA GLU A 233 19.90 10.16 -9.93
C GLU A 233 19.08 9.67 -8.72
N LEU A 234 17.92 9.03 -8.94
CA LEU A 234 17.12 8.44 -7.86
C LEU A 234 17.77 7.19 -7.27
N ASP A 235 18.70 6.55 -8.00
CA ASP A 235 19.40 5.35 -7.60
C ASP A 235 18.43 4.25 -7.10
N TRP A 236 18.67 3.64 -5.95
CA TRP A 236 17.85 2.58 -5.36
C TRP A 236 16.37 2.97 -5.19
N LYS A 237 16.03 4.27 -5.11
CA LYS A 237 14.63 4.71 -4.99
C LYS A 237 13.81 4.36 -6.23
N LEU A 238 14.44 4.16 -7.38
CA LEU A 238 13.76 3.75 -8.61
C LEU A 238 13.05 2.39 -8.48
N ALA A 239 13.55 1.51 -7.60
CA ALA A 239 13.00 0.19 -7.32
C ALA A 239 11.52 0.20 -6.86
N ASP A 240 11.03 1.34 -6.36
CA ASP A 240 9.66 1.49 -5.88
C ASP A 240 8.99 2.80 -6.39
N MET A 241 9.59 3.40 -7.41
CA MET A 241 9.14 4.68 -7.94
C MET A 241 7.84 4.54 -8.75
N THR A 242 6.94 5.49 -8.56
CA THR A 242 5.73 5.65 -9.39
C THR A 242 5.66 7.08 -9.88
N PRO A 243 4.91 7.39 -10.96
CA PRO A 243 4.79 8.78 -11.43
C PRO A 243 4.36 9.75 -10.32
N ARG A 244 3.46 9.31 -9.42
CA ARG A 244 3.04 10.12 -8.27
C ARG A 244 4.15 10.31 -7.23
N LYS A 245 4.90 9.25 -6.89
CA LYS A 245 6.03 9.35 -5.94
C LYS A 245 7.14 10.23 -6.51
N LEU A 246 7.36 10.18 -7.82
CA LEU A 246 8.36 10.98 -8.53
C LEU A 246 8.08 12.48 -8.37
N MET A 247 6.82 12.88 -8.54
CA MET A 247 6.38 14.26 -8.38
C MET A 247 6.45 14.78 -6.92
N LEU A 248 6.60 13.88 -5.95
CA LEU A 248 6.73 14.22 -4.53
C LEU A 248 8.17 14.07 -4.03
N ASP A 249 9.09 13.51 -4.83
CA ASP A 249 10.49 13.35 -4.43
C ASP A 249 11.21 14.70 -4.56
N SER A 250 11.57 15.26 -3.40
CA SER A 250 12.24 16.56 -3.32
C SER A 250 13.59 16.60 -4.06
N GLY A 251 14.32 15.48 -4.14
CA GLY A 251 15.59 15.41 -4.86
C GLY A 251 15.36 15.53 -6.35
N PHE A 252 14.46 14.71 -6.90
CA PHE A 252 14.07 14.76 -8.30
C PHE A 252 13.50 16.12 -8.70
N ILE A 253 12.55 16.65 -7.92
CA ILE A 253 11.96 17.96 -8.19
C ILE A 253 13.01 19.07 -8.09
N GLY A 254 13.94 18.99 -7.15
CA GLY A 254 15.08 19.91 -7.05
C GLY A 254 15.95 19.91 -8.30
N SER A 255 16.34 18.73 -8.80
CA SER A 255 17.11 18.61 -10.05
C SER A 255 16.30 19.05 -11.27
N LEU A 256 15.00 18.75 -11.34
CA LEU A 256 14.11 19.22 -12.41
C LEU A 256 13.98 20.75 -12.42
N ARG A 257 13.85 21.39 -11.25
CA ARG A 257 13.83 22.87 -11.14
C ARG A 257 15.11 23.48 -11.69
N ARG A 258 16.27 22.90 -11.38
CA ARG A 258 17.56 23.35 -11.92
C ARG A 258 17.62 23.21 -13.44
N ALA A 259 17.24 22.04 -13.96
CA ALA A 259 17.21 21.77 -15.40
C ALA A 259 16.29 22.74 -16.18
N LEU A 260 15.18 23.18 -15.57
CA LEU A 260 14.21 24.08 -16.19
C LEU A 260 14.46 25.58 -15.91
N GLY A 261 15.43 25.94 -15.07
CA GLY A 261 15.56 27.32 -14.56
C GLY A 261 14.28 27.80 -13.85
N TRP A 262 13.62 26.92 -13.08
CA TRP A 262 12.26 27.14 -12.60
C TRP A 262 12.17 28.11 -11.41
N SER A 263 11.65 29.30 -11.65
CA SER A 263 11.56 30.41 -10.69
C SER A 263 10.19 30.59 -10.02
N ARG A 264 9.19 29.76 -10.34
CA ARG A 264 7.83 29.90 -9.79
C ARG A 264 7.73 29.41 -8.34
N PRO A 265 6.77 29.93 -7.55
CA PRO A 265 6.63 29.58 -6.13
C PRO A 265 6.12 28.15 -5.86
N PHE A 266 5.70 27.43 -6.89
CA PHE A 266 5.25 26.04 -6.83
C PHE A 266 6.18 25.12 -7.63
N ASP A 267 6.10 23.82 -7.40
CA ASP A 267 6.96 22.85 -8.07
C ASP A 267 6.58 22.62 -9.54
N PRO A 268 7.57 22.45 -10.44
CA PRO A 268 7.30 22.23 -11.85
C PRO A 268 6.52 20.92 -12.05
N PRO A 269 5.40 20.92 -12.81
CA PRO A 269 4.83 19.67 -13.30
C PRO A 269 5.80 19.02 -14.28
N LEU A 270 5.74 17.69 -14.44
CA LEU A 270 6.59 16.98 -15.42
C LEU A 270 6.38 17.49 -16.85
N ALA A 271 5.15 17.94 -17.16
CA ALA A 271 4.79 18.56 -18.42
C ALA A 271 5.57 19.86 -18.74
N ALA A 272 6.20 20.50 -17.74
CA ALA A 272 7.03 21.68 -17.93
C ALA A 272 8.35 21.36 -18.65
N LEU A 273 8.85 20.12 -18.55
CA LEU A 273 9.96 19.66 -19.36
C LEU A 273 9.50 19.37 -20.80
N HIS A 274 8.39 18.64 -20.94
CA HIS A 274 7.75 18.44 -22.24
C HIS A 274 6.28 18.01 -22.05
N PRO A 275 5.31 18.50 -22.84
CA PRO A 275 3.89 18.16 -22.67
C PRO A 275 3.56 16.66 -22.64
N SER A 276 4.29 15.83 -23.40
CA SER A 276 4.12 14.36 -23.39
C SER A 276 4.32 13.72 -22.02
N LEU A 277 5.12 14.32 -21.13
CA LEU A 277 5.38 13.84 -19.77
C LEU A 277 4.23 14.18 -18.80
N GLY A 278 3.23 14.95 -19.25
CA GLY A 278 1.95 15.08 -18.55
C GLY A 278 1.13 13.78 -18.57
N ASN A 279 1.42 12.87 -19.51
CA ASN A 279 0.84 11.54 -19.49
C ASN A 279 1.60 10.63 -18.51
N LEU A 280 0.96 10.30 -17.39
CA LEU A 280 1.60 9.51 -16.34
C LEU A 280 1.87 8.05 -16.75
N ASP A 281 1.15 7.50 -17.72
CA ASP A 281 1.46 6.16 -18.27
C ASP A 281 2.74 6.20 -19.10
N HIS A 282 2.98 7.32 -19.79
CA HIS A 282 4.23 7.54 -20.51
C HIS A 282 5.41 7.63 -19.55
N VAL A 283 5.25 8.38 -18.46
CA VAL A 283 6.24 8.48 -17.38
C VAL A 283 6.49 7.11 -16.75
N ARG A 284 5.41 6.35 -16.46
CA ARG A 284 5.51 5.00 -15.91
C ARG A 284 6.35 4.10 -16.82
N ARG A 285 6.09 4.12 -18.13
CA ARG A 285 6.87 3.34 -19.10
C ARG A 285 8.37 3.65 -19.04
N TYR A 286 8.76 4.91 -18.93
CA TYR A 286 10.18 5.29 -18.81
C TYR A 286 10.80 4.85 -17.47
N ILE A 287 10.04 4.96 -16.38
CA ILE A 287 10.46 4.44 -15.08
C ILE A 287 10.67 2.92 -15.17
N ASP A 288 9.74 2.20 -15.78
CA ASP A 288 9.79 0.75 -15.89
C ASP A 288 10.94 0.28 -16.81
N GLU A 289 11.19 0.98 -17.91
CA GLU A 289 12.34 0.73 -18.80
C GLU A 289 13.67 0.81 -18.03
N LEU A 290 13.89 1.91 -17.30
CA LEU A 290 15.10 2.09 -16.49
C LEU A 290 15.16 1.12 -15.30
N ARG A 291 14.01 0.79 -14.70
CA ARG A 291 13.96 -0.20 -13.62
C ARG A 291 14.36 -1.57 -14.11
N CYS A 292 13.90 -2.03 -15.27
CA CYS A 292 14.31 -3.32 -15.84
C CYS A 292 15.82 -3.35 -16.13
N PHE A 293 16.40 -2.21 -16.52
CA PHE A 293 17.84 -2.09 -16.72
C PHE A 293 18.64 -2.16 -15.41
N LEU A 294 18.22 -1.42 -14.37
CA LEU A 294 18.94 -1.39 -13.08
C LEU A 294 18.66 -2.61 -12.19
N PHE A 295 17.50 -3.23 -12.34
CA PHE A 295 17.05 -4.37 -11.55
C PHE A 295 16.61 -5.50 -12.50
N PRO A 296 17.55 -6.18 -13.18
CA PRO A 296 17.25 -7.20 -14.17
C PRO A 296 16.44 -8.38 -13.59
N ASP A 297 16.68 -8.73 -12.32
CA ASP A 297 15.93 -9.77 -11.59
C ASP A 297 14.64 -9.22 -10.94
N GLY A 298 14.24 -8.01 -11.33
CA GLY A 298 13.08 -7.30 -10.82
C GLY A 298 13.26 -6.77 -9.40
N THR A 299 12.18 -6.20 -8.86
CA THR A 299 12.16 -5.55 -7.52
C THR A 299 11.46 -6.40 -6.45
N GLY A 300 11.18 -7.66 -6.79
CA GLY A 300 10.55 -8.66 -5.93
C GLY A 300 11.56 -9.53 -5.18
N PHE A 301 11.21 -10.79 -4.98
CA PHE A 301 12.04 -11.74 -4.23
C PHE A 301 13.34 -12.13 -4.96
N GLU A 302 13.30 -12.31 -6.29
CA GLU A 302 14.50 -12.66 -7.06
C GLU A 302 15.55 -11.54 -6.99
N GLY A 303 15.15 -10.28 -7.17
CA GLY A 303 16.01 -9.14 -6.90
C GLY A 303 16.59 -9.12 -5.48
N ALA A 304 15.83 -9.55 -4.46
CA ALA A 304 16.35 -9.67 -3.09
C ALA A 304 17.40 -10.79 -2.94
N LYS A 305 17.29 -11.89 -3.69
CA LYS A 305 18.33 -12.94 -3.73
C LYS A 305 19.60 -12.43 -4.38
N LEU A 306 19.49 -11.71 -5.49
CA LEU A 306 20.64 -11.08 -6.13
C LEU A 306 21.32 -10.11 -5.17
N LEU A 307 20.54 -9.26 -4.49
CA LEU A 307 21.07 -8.34 -3.48
C LEU A 307 21.74 -9.09 -2.32
N ALA A 308 21.17 -10.19 -1.84
CA ALA A 308 21.81 -11.03 -0.81
C ALA A 308 23.10 -11.71 -1.31
N ALA A 309 23.23 -11.99 -2.61
CA ALA A 309 24.48 -12.47 -3.20
C ALA A 309 25.52 -11.35 -3.27
N GLN A 310 25.14 -10.16 -3.73
CA GLN A 310 26.00 -8.98 -3.78
C GLN A 310 26.52 -8.59 -2.39
N HIS A 311 25.64 -8.61 -1.38
CA HIS A 311 26.02 -8.29 -0.01
C HIS A 311 27.00 -9.30 0.60
N ARG A 312 27.05 -10.56 0.11
CA ARG A 312 28.03 -11.54 0.61
C ARG A 312 29.46 -11.23 0.18
N GLU A 313 29.64 -10.48 -0.90
CA GLU A 313 30.95 -10.04 -1.41
C GLU A 313 31.44 -8.75 -0.72
N LEU A 314 30.59 -8.09 0.05
CA LEU A 314 30.96 -6.88 0.81
C LEU A 314 31.72 -7.24 2.10
N PRO A 315 32.49 -6.29 2.67
CA PRO A 315 33.00 -6.40 4.03
C PRO A 315 31.90 -6.77 5.04
N GLU A 316 32.23 -7.57 6.06
CA GLU A 316 31.27 -8.12 7.04
C GLU A 316 30.37 -7.07 7.70
N ASP A 317 30.89 -5.87 7.93
CA ASP A 317 30.20 -4.73 8.54
C ASP A 317 29.23 -4.02 7.57
N GLU A 318 29.39 -4.21 6.27
CA GLU A 318 28.53 -3.66 5.21
C GLU A 318 27.45 -4.65 4.74
N GLN A 319 27.53 -5.92 5.15
CA GLN A 319 26.55 -6.95 4.77
C GLN A 319 25.22 -6.75 5.51
N TYR A 320 24.34 -5.91 4.96
CA TYR A 320 23.00 -5.72 5.51
C TYR A 320 22.02 -6.87 5.19
N VAL A 321 21.93 -7.31 3.94
CA VAL A 321 21.04 -8.42 3.55
C VAL A 321 21.76 -9.74 3.78
N ARG A 322 21.36 -10.48 4.82
CA ARG A 322 22.09 -11.67 5.29
C ARG A 322 21.64 -12.95 4.61
N CYS A 323 20.36 -13.04 4.25
CA CYS A 323 19.86 -14.12 3.43
C CYS A 323 18.54 -13.75 2.74
N ALA A 324 18.23 -14.45 1.65
CA ALA A 324 16.95 -14.46 0.96
C ALA A 324 16.67 -15.91 0.51
N GLU A 325 15.80 -16.60 1.24
CA GLU A 325 15.64 -18.06 1.19
C GLU A 325 14.17 -18.47 1.01
N THR A 326 13.94 -19.57 0.29
CA THR A 326 12.64 -20.25 0.24
C THR A 326 12.70 -21.50 1.09
N HIS A 327 11.71 -21.67 1.97
CA HIS A 327 11.63 -22.80 2.88
C HIS A 327 10.32 -23.57 2.67
N THR A 328 10.37 -24.88 2.81
CA THR A 328 9.20 -25.78 2.78
C THR A 328 8.88 -26.21 4.20
N ILE A 329 7.64 -26.01 4.64
CA ILE A 329 7.14 -26.47 5.96
C ILE A 329 6.49 -27.85 5.84
N GLU A 330 6.30 -28.52 6.98
CA GLU A 330 5.80 -29.91 7.08
C GLU A 330 4.53 -30.20 6.25
N ASP A 331 3.64 -29.22 6.10
CA ASP A 331 2.43 -29.32 5.28
C ASP A 331 2.68 -29.23 3.76
N GLY A 332 3.94 -29.28 3.31
CA GLY A 332 4.35 -29.10 1.91
C GLY A 332 4.24 -27.67 1.37
N LYS A 333 3.73 -26.72 2.18
CA LYS A 333 3.63 -25.30 1.79
C LYS A 333 5.01 -24.65 1.79
N THR A 334 5.25 -23.76 0.85
CA THR A 334 6.47 -22.96 0.80
C THR A 334 6.24 -21.55 1.30
N PHE A 335 7.26 -20.95 1.90
CA PHE A 335 7.29 -19.53 2.22
C PHE A 335 8.66 -18.93 1.92
N GLN A 336 8.69 -17.61 1.74
CA GLN A 336 9.90 -16.86 1.44
C GLN A 336 10.28 -16.03 2.66
N LEU A 337 11.58 -15.95 2.91
CA LEU A 337 12.19 -15.26 4.03
C LEU A 337 13.37 -14.41 3.54
N VAL A 338 13.48 -13.18 4.01
CA VAL A 338 14.65 -12.32 3.84
C VAL A 338 15.05 -11.79 5.21
N ILE A 339 16.32 -11.94 5.60
CA ILE A 339 16.83 -11.41 6.88
C ILE A 339 17.75 -10.22 6.59
N CYS A 340 17.49 -9.11 7.26
CA CYS A 340 18.20 -7.84 7.11
C CYS A 340 18.71 -7.36 8.47
N MET A 341 20.03 -7.39 8.66
CA MET A 341 20.68 -6.96 9.90
C MET A 341 22.18 -6.72 9.67
N LEU A 342 22.70 -5.61 10.21
CA LEU A 342 24.14 -5.35 10.23
C LEU A 342 24.82 -6.19 11.31
N LYS A 343 26.12 -6.47 11.16
CA LYS A 343 26.93 -7.17 12.18
C LYS A 343 26.88 -6.49 13.55
N SER A 344 26.90 -5.17 13.58
CA SER A 344 26.76 -4.40 14.82
C SER A 344 25.41 -4.64 15.51
N MET A 345 24.33 -4.86 14.75
CA MET A 345 23.01 -5.20 15.29
C MET A 345 23.01 -6.60 15.93
N SER A 346 23.75 -7.55 15.37
CA SER A 346 23.96 -8.87 16.00
C SER A 346 24.53 -8.74 17.40
N ASP A 347 25.57 -7.91 17.59
CA ASP A 347 26.22 -7.73 18.90
C ASP A 347 25.23 -7.20 19.95
N PHE A 348 24.45 -6.17 19.59
CA PHE A 348 23.40 -5.65 20.47
C PHE A 348 22.30 -6.67 20.75
N LEU A 349 21.84 -7.43 19.74
CA LEU A 349 20.84 -8.49 19.94
C LEU A 349 21.35 -9.53 20.95
N MET A 350 22.58 -9.99 20.79
CA MET A 350 23.16 -11.06 21.62
C MET A 350 23.49 -10.60 23.04
N ARG A 351 23.66 -9.30 23.27
CA ARG A 351 23.82 -8.70 24.61
C ARG A 351 22.50 -8.32 25.28
N ALA A 352 21.40 -8.26 24.53
CA ALA A 352 20.12 -7.83 25.06
C ALA A 352 19.56 -8.84 26.06
N LYS A 353 18.99 -8.32 27.16
CA LYS A 353 18.25 -9.12 28.14
C LYS A 353 16.75 -9.17 27.84
N THR A 354 16.24 -8.12 27.21
CA THR A 354 14.82 -7.97 26.92
C THR A 354 14.59 -7.65 25.45
N LEU A 355 13.63 -8.34 24.84
CA LEU A 355 13.24 -8.11 23.45
C LEU A 355 11.76 -7.75 23.32
N SER A 356 11.44 -7.00 22.28
CA SER A 356 10.08 -6.74 21.82
C SER A 356 9.95 -7.24 20.38
N LEU A 357 8.83 -7.90 20.08
CA LEU A 357 8.52 -8.44 18.76
C LEU A 357 7.32 -7.72 18.17
N ASP A 358 7.38 -7.41 16.89
CA ASP A 358 6.25 -6.89 16.11
C ASP A 358 6.17 -7.45 14.70
N THR A 359 5.03 -7.22 14.05
CA THR A 359 4.92 -7.40 12.61
C THR A 359 4.12 -6.27 11.98
N ALA A 360 4.72 -5.60 11.00
CA ALA A 360 4.09 -4.59 10.18
C ALA A 360 3.54 -5.19 8.87
N PHE A 361 2.25 -4.99 8.63
CA PHE A 361 1.53 -5.51 7.46
C PHE A 361 1.34 -4.48 6.34
N ARG A 362 1.61 -3.20 6.59
CA ARG A 362 1.34 -2.11 5.64
C ARG A 362 2.55 -1.70 4.82
N ARG A 363 3.74 -2.08 5.26
CA ARG A 363 5.00 -1.58 4.68
C ARG A 363 5.24 -2.12 3.27
N LEU A 364 4.95 -3.40 3.04
CA LEU A 364 5.21 -4.09 1.79
C LEU A 364 3.93 -4.42 1.02
N ASN A 365 4.07 -4.55 -0.31
CA ASN A 365 2.99 -4.97 -1.19
C ASN A 365 2.78 -6.49 -1.17
N GLY A 366 1.52 -6.91 -1.37
CA GLY A 366 1.13 -8.30 -1.54
C GLY A 366 1.17 -9.10 -0.24
N LYS A 367 1.71 -10.33 -0.33
CA LYS A 367 1.74 -11.30 0.77
C LYS A 367 2.85 -11.08 1.80
N TRP A 368 3.70 -10.07 1.59
CA TRP A 368 4.88 -9.83 2.40
C TRP A 368 4.57 -9.05 3.67
N GLN A 369 5.31 -9.39 4.72
CA GLN A 369 5.15 -8.81 6.03
C GLN A 369 6.54 -8.56 6.61
N GLU A 370 6.66 -7.45 7.33
CA GLU A 370 7.91 -7.09 8.00
C GLU A 370 7.82 -7.51 9.46
N PHE A 371 8.72 -8.39 9.86
CA PHE A 371 8.92 -8.82 11.23
C PHE A 371 10.06 -8.01 11.85
N GLU A 372 9.84 -7.50 13.05
CA GLU A 372 10.79 -6.65 13.75
C GLU A 372 11.15 -7.24 15.11
N MET A 373 12.45 -7.27 15.41
CA MET A 373 12.98 -7.55 16.75
C MET A 373 13.63 -6.28 17.28
N GLU A 374 13.07 -5.75 18.36
CA GLU A 374 13.59 -4.56 19.03
C GLU A 374 14.23 -4.94 20.37
N THR A 375 15.37 -4.33 20.67
CA THR A 375 15.94 -4.33 22.02
C THR A 375 15.58 -3.01 22.70
N TRP A 376 15.89 -2.87 23.99
CA TRP A 376 15.68 -1.59 24.68
C TRP A 376 16.55 -0.45 24.15
N GLU A 377 17.78 -0.78 23.76
CA GLU A 377 18.80 0.19 23.31
C GLU A 377 18.75 0.36 21.79
N LEU A 378 18.77 -0.78 21.08
CA LEU A 378 18.66 -0.86 19.64
C LEU A 378 17.22 -1.04 19.21
N LYS A 379 16.72 -0.09 18.42
CA LYS A 379 15.31 -0.09 18.11
C LYS A 379 14.90 -1.14 17.09
N HIS A 380 15.73 -1.65 16.16
CA HIS A 380 15.19 -2.62 15.18
C HIS A 380 16.24 -3.52 14.54
N MET A 381 15.89 -4.79 14.40
CA MET A 381 16.34 -5.69 13.34
C MET A 381 15.13 -6.09 12.50
N LYS A 382 15.32 -6.30 11.19
CA LYS A 382 14.23 -6.49 10.24
C LYS A 382 14.33 -7.83 9.53
N SER A 383 13.18 -8.43 9.30
CA SER A 383 13.07 -9.58 8.43
C SER A 383 11.77 -9.49 7.66
N PHE A 384 11.75 -10.02 6.44
CA PHE A 384 10.58 -10.03 5.60
C PHE A 384 10.14 -11.47 5.39
N THR A 385 8.88 -11.76 5.64
CA THR A 385 8.32 -13.11 5.53
C THR A 385 6.98 -13.09 4.81
N THR A 386 6.66 -14.18 4.11
CA THR A 386 5.35 -14.40 3.48
C THR A 386 4.45 -15.34 4.28
N SER A 387 4.88 -15.78 5.47
CA SER A 387 4.13 -16.71 6.32
C SER A 387 4.16 -16.30 7.79
N GLN A 388 3.03 -16.54 8.46
CA GLN A 388 2.83 -16.31 9.90
C GLN A 388 2.68 -17.61 10.69
N SER A 389 2.97 -18.77 10.09
CA SER A 389 2.89 -20.06 10.80
C SER A 389 3.95 -20.18 11.91
N ALA A 390 3.74 -21.08 12.86
CA ALA A 390 4.70 -21.34 13.92
C ALA A 390 6.03 -21.90 13.37
N GLN A 391 5.97 -22.86 12.44
CA GLN A 391 7.14 -23.38 11.73
C GLN A 391 7.92 -22.28 10.99
N ALA A 392 7.22 -21.34 10.32
CA ALA A 392 7.91 -20.24 9.65
C ALA A 392 8.66 -19.34 10.65
N HIS A 393 8.06 -19.06 11.80
CA HIS A 393 8.72 -18.31 12.87
C HIS A 393 9.87 -19.10 13.52
N LEU A 394 9.75 -20.42 13.68
CA LEU A 394 10.86 -21.25 14.16
C LEU A 394 12.07 -21.13 13.24
N ILE A 395 11.86 -21.24 11.92
CA ILE A 395 12.94 -21.08 10.92
C ILE A 395 13.50 -19.66 10.97
N LEU A 396 12.65 -18.64 10.99
CA LEU A 396 13.03 -17.24 11.12
C LEU A 396 13.93 -17.00 12.35
N PHE A 397 13.50 -17.42 13.54
CA PHE A 397 14.30 -17.28 14.76
C PHE A 397 15.62 -18.05 14.67
N THR A 398 15.58 -19.28 14.15
CA THR A 398 16.77 -20.11 13.97
C THR A 398 17.80 -19.38 13.11
N ARG A 399 17.40 -18.90 11.93
CA ARG A 399 18.31 -18.20 11.01
C ARG A 399 18.83 -16.88 11.59
N ILE A 400 17.98 -16.09 12.25
CA ILE A 400 18.42 -14.84 12.92
C ILE A 400 19.51 -15.13 13.95
N PHE A 401 19.30 -16.13 14.82
CA PHE A 401 20.27 -16.42 15.88
C PHE A 401 21.51 -17.17 15.38
N GLU A 402 21.42 -17.93 14.29
CA GLU A 402 22.59 -18.50 13.61
C GLU A 402 23.49 -17.39 13.04
N ILE A 403 22.90 -16.42 12.35
CA ILE A 403 23.62 -15.24 11.83
C ILE A 403 24.24 -14.46 12.99
N ALA A 404 23.47 -14.15 14.03
CA ALA A 404 23.95 -13.37 15.15
C ALA A 404 25.06 -14.10 15.94
N ALA A 405 24.98 -15.42 16.06
CA ALA A 405 26.02 -16.22 16.70
C ALA A 405 27.29 -16.31 15.83
N ALA A 406 27.16 -16.41 14.51
CA ALA A 406 28.31 -16.37 13.60
C ALA A 406 29.04 -15.02 13.67
N ASP A 407 28.30 -13.92 13.73
CA ASP A 407 28.86 -12.56 13.80
C ASP A 407 29.61 -12.26 15.10
N THR A 408 29.13 -12.80 16.22
CA THR A 408 29.57 -12.42 17.56
C THR A 408 30.40 -13.49 18.27
N GLY A 409 30.34 -14.74 17.79
CA GLY A 409 30.84 -15.92 18.51
C GLY A 409 30.05 -16.26 19.78
N ILE A 410 28.93 -15.59 20.05
CA ILE A 410 28.11 -15.78 21.25
C ILE A 410 26.90 -16.66 20.88
N PRO A 411 26.68 -17.81 21.53
CA PRO A 411 25.48 -18.62 21.28
C PRO A 411 24.25 -17.96 21.89
N CYS A 412 23.09 -18.16 21.24
CA CYS A 412 21.80 -17.70 21.77
C CYS A 412 21.49 -18.41 23.09
N ARG A 413 21.19 -17.64 24.13
CA ARG A 413 20.91 -18.16 25.46
C ARG A 413 19.67 -17.51 26.05
N PHE A 414 18.84 -18.32 26.68
CA PHE A 414 17.74 -17.89 27.54
C PHE A 414 18.07 -18.16 28.99
N ARG A 415 17.71 -17.22 29.88
CA ARG A 415 17.97 -17.31 31.32
C ARG A 415 17.37 -18.57 31.94
N HIS A 416 16.14 -18.95 31.57
CA HIS A 416 15.48 -20.14 32.14
C HIS A 416 16.08 -21.46 31.66
N ILE A 417 16.85 -21.44 30.57
CA ILE A 417 17.51 -22.63 29.99
C ILE A 417 18.98 -22.71 30.42
N HIS A 418 19.70 -21.59 30.35
CA HIS A 418 21.16 -21.53 30.48
C HIS A 418 21.64 -20.73 31.70
N GLY A 419 20.73 -20.18 32.51
CA GLY A 419 21.04 -19.29 33.64
C GLY A 419 21.40 -17.85 33.26
N LYS A 420 21.60 -17.55 31.96
CA LYS A 420 21.93 -16.21 31.43
C LYS A 420 21.37 -15.99 30.02
N GLY A 421 21.41 -14.76 29.54
CA GLY A 421 20.93 -14.35 28.22
C GLY A 421 19.55 -13.71 28.29
N PHE A 422 18.67 -13.98 27.32
CA PHE A 422 17.33 -13.41 27.26
C PHE A 422 16.51 -13.77 28.50
N GLU A 423 15.97 -12.74 29.14
CA GLU A 423 15.18 -12.83 30.38
C GLU A 423 13.69 -12.63 30.09
N LEU A 424 13.35 -11.72 29.16
CA LEU A 424 11.97 -11.39 28.86
C LEU A 424 11.74 -11.00 27.40
N TRP A 425 10.71 -11.56 26.77
CA TRP A 425 10.24 -11.16 25.45
C TRP A 425 8.82 -10.59 25.51
N ILE A 426 8.58 -9.49 24.82
CA ILE A 426 7.29 -8.80 24.76
C ILE A 426 6.71 -8.94 23.36
N THR A 427 5.44 -9.34 23.23
CA THR A 427 4.75 -9.53 21.94
C THR A 427 3.32 -8.97 21.96
N ASP A 428 2.72 -8.75 20.79
CA ASP A 428 1.35 -8.30 20.54
C ASP A 428 0.28 -9.40 20.63
N SER A 429 0.66 -10.61 21.07
CA SER A 429 -0.17 -11.83 21.20
C SER A 429 -0.37 -12.67 19.95
N HIS A 430 0.44 -12.47 18.90
CA HIS A 430 0.39 -13.32 17.72
C HIS A 430 0.78 -14.79 18.02
N LYS A 431 -0.10 -15.73 17.67
CA LYS A 431 0.05 -17.16 18.04
C LYS A 431 1.23 -17.84 17.36
N GLY A 432 1.43 -17.57 16.06
CA GLY A 432 2.52 -18.18 15.29
C GLY A 432 3.89 -17.74 15.80
N GLN A 433 4.03 -16.46 16.15
CA GLN A 433 5.26 -15.91 16.73
C GLN A 433 5.58 -16.56 18.08
N ALA A 434 4.59 -16.56 19.00
CA ALA A 434 4.78 -17.12 20.33
C ALA A 434 5.12 -18.62 20.25
N LEU A 435 4.34 -19.41 19.51
CA LEU A 435 4.59 -20.84 19.38
C LEU A 435 5.94 -21.11 18.70
N GLY A 436 6.30 -20.39 17.63
CA GLY A 436 7.61 -20.52 16.99
C GLY A 436 8.78 -20.20 17.94
N ALA A 437 8.65 -19.21 18.81
CA ALA A 437 9.64 -18.92 19.84
C ALA A 437 9.74 -20.02 20.91
N GLY A 438 8.59 -20.63 21.27
CA GLY A 438 8.54 -21.78 22.18
C GLY A 438 9.23 -23.01 21.58
N MET A 439 8.95 -23.32 20.31
CA MET A 439 9.60 -24.41 19.57
C MET A 439 11.11 -24.17 19.41
N PHE A 440 11.52 -22.92 19.25
CA PHE A 440 12.95 -22.57 19.22
C PHE A 440 13.63 -22.87 20.57
N CYS A 441 12.97 -22.53 21.69
CA CYS A 441 13.46 -22.88 23.02
C CYS A 441 13.52 -24.40 23.27
N GLU A 442 12.53 -25.14 22.80
CA GLU A 442 12.50 -26.61 22.86
C GLU A 442 13.69 -27.20 22.09
N ARG A 443 13.99 -26.69 20.89
CA ARG A 443 15.17 -27.11 20.13
C ARG A 443 16.48 -26.80 20.86
N LEU A 444 16.58 -25.64 21.50
CA LEU A 444 17.77 -25.29 22.30
C LEU A 444 17.92 -26.23 23.52
N SER A 445 16.83 -26.50 24.24
CA SER A 445 16.87 -27.34 25.44
C SER A 445 17.09 -28.82 25.13
N ALA A 446 16.68 -29.30 23.95
CA ALA A 446 16.91 -30.67 23.50
C ALA A 446 18.39 -31.05 23.39
N THR A 447 19.28 -30.07 23.21
CA THR A 447 20.74 -30.28 23.17
C THR A 447 21.38 -30.38 24.56
N LEU A 448 20.63 -30.07 25.62
CA LEU A 448 21.11 -30.19 26.99
C LEU A 448 20.99 -31.63 27.49
N GLY A 449 21.87 -32.03 28.40
CA GLY A 449 21.71 -33.25 29.18
C GLY A 449 20.51 -33.19 30.14
N ASP A 450 20.48 -34.09 31.12
CA ASP A 450 19.42 -34.11 32.15
C ASP A 450 19.55 -32.95 33.15
N VAL A 451 19.23 -31.75 32.68
CA VAL A 451 19.20 -30.52 33.47
C VAL A 451 17.77 -30.24 33.93
N TYR A 452 17.58 -30.15 35.23
CA TYR A 452 16.29 -29.81 35.83
C TYR A 452 15.99 -28.31 35.72
N CYS A 453 14.72 -27.99 35.55
CA CYS A 453 14.27 -26.60 35.49
C CYS A 453 14.42 -25.95 36.88
N PRO A 454 15.13 -24.80 37.01
CA PRO A 454 15.27 -24.12 38.30
C PRO A 454 13.95 -23.68 38.92
N MET A 455 12.90 -23.50 38.10
CA MET A 455 11.60 -22.98 38.50
C MET A 455 10.58 -24.08 38.79
N GLU A 456 10.81 -25.27 38.21
CA GLU A 456 10.01 -26.48 38.43
C GLU A 456 10.99 -27.66 38.56
N PRO A 457 11.58 -27.87 39.76
CA PRO A 457 12.70 -28.81 39.95
C PRO A 457 12.39 -30.28 39.62
N THR A 458 11.11 -30.62 39.44
CA THR A 458 10.67 -31.96 39.06
C THR A 458 10.66 -32.20 37.55
N LYS A 459 10.89 -31.16 36.74
CA LYS A 459 10.85 -31.24 35.26
C LYS A 459 12.24 -31.04 34.67
N LEU A 460 12.57 -31.90 33.71
CA LEU A 460 13.76 -31.72 32.87
C LEU A 460 13.50 -30.66 31.80
N LEU A 461 14.48 -29.77 31.58
CA LEU A 461 14.37 -28.69 30.59
C LEU A 461 14.10 -29.20 29.17
N ARG A 462 14.72 -30.33 28.80
CA ARG A 462 14.54 -30.98 27.48
C ARG A 462 13.18 -31.64 27.28
N LEU A 463 12.38 -31.78 28.34
CA LEU A 463 11.03 -32.36 28.30
C LEU A 463 9.93 -31.31 28.37
N LEU A 464 10.29 -30.03 28.44
CA LEU A 464 9.32 -28.95 28.44
C LEU A 464 8.74 -28.76 27.04
N ASP A 465 7.41 -28.67 26.96
CA ASP A 465 6.77 -28.34 25.70
C ASP A 465 6.96 -26.85 25.31
N PRO A 466 6.68 -26.45 24.05
CA PRO A 466 6.84 -25.07 23.60
C PRO A 466 6.09 -24.04 24.47
N TYR A 467 4.89 -24.36 24.95
CA TYR A 467 4.11 -23.45 25.79
C TYR A 467 4.67 -23.36 27.20
N GLU A 468 5.19 -24.45 27.76
CA GLU A 468 5.90 -24.44 29.03
C GLU A 468 7.13 -23.55 28.98
N HIS A 469 7.90 -23.59 27.89
CA HIS A 469 9.00 -22.64 27.69
C HIS A 469 8.50 -21.18 27.71
N LEU A 470 7.42 -20.86 26.99
CA LEU A 470 6.89 -19.48 26.92
C LEU A 470 6.48 -18.93 28.30
N ARG A 471 5.99 -19.77 29.22
CA ARG A 471 5.62 -19.36 30.59
C ARG A 471 6.78 -18.76 31.39
N ARG A 472 8.03 -18.94 30.94
CA ARG A 472 9.24 -18.57 31.68
C ARG A 472 9.90 -17.27 31.19
N PHE A 473 9.50 -16.76 30.02
CA PHE A 473 10.11 -15.55 29.44
C PHE A 473 9.16 -14.68 28.61
N LEU A 474 7.99 -15.17 28.17
CA LEU A 474 7.09 -14.40 27.32
C LEU A 474 6.09 -13.56 28.13
N ARG A 475 5.93 -12.29 27.74
CA ARG A 475 4.94 -11.36 28.28
C ARG A 475 4.19 -10.65 27.16
N PHE A 476 2.92 -10.32 27.38
CA PHE A 476 2.13 -9.54 26.43
C PHE A 476 2.32 -8.05 26.60
N CYS A 477 2.26 -7.34 25.49
CA CYS A 477 2.03 -5.91 25.48
C CYS A 477 0.64 -5.59 26.06
N THR A 478 0.61 -4.89 27.19
CA THR A 478 -0.65 -4.52 27.85
C THR A 478 -1.48 -3.55 27.03
N VAL A 479 -0.87 -2.76 26.15
CA VAL A 479 -1.59 -1.83 25.25
C VAL A 479 -2.37 -2.61 24.19
N HIS A 480 -1.72 -3.56 23.51
CA HIS A 480 -2.39 -4.43 22.54
C HIS A 480 -3.48 -5.27 23.21
N TYR A 481 -3.21 -5.82 24.39
CA TYR A 481 -4.20 -6.53 25.18
C TYR A 481 -5.46 -5.68 25.47
N LYS A 482 -5.29 -4.45 25.95
CA LYS A 482 -6.40 -3.52 26.23
C LYS A 482 -7.15 -3.11 24.96
N ARG A 483 -6.44 -2.87 23.86
CA ARG A 483 -7.02 -2.53 22.54
C ARG A 483 -7.92 -3.68 22.04
N ASN A 484 -7.44 -4.92 22.12
CA ASN A 484 -8.20 -6.10 21.71
C ASN A 484 -9.48 -6.28 22.55
N ILE A 485 -9.47 -5.92 23.84
CA ILE A 485 -10.69 -5.92 24.67
C ILE A 485 -11.64 -4.78 24.28
N ASN A 486 -11.11 -3.61 23.91
CA ASN A 486 -11.94 -2.48 23.45
C ASN A 486 -12.68 -2.79 22.15
N GLU A 487 -12.11 -3.59 21.25
CA GLU A 487 -12.79 -4.07 20.04
C GLU A 487 -14.01 -4.95 20.35
N LEU A 488 -14.09 -5.52 21.56
CA LEU A 488 -15.25 -6.28 22.03
C LEU A 488 -16.37 -5.40 22.60
N LYS A 489 -16.19 -4.07 22.66
CA LYS A 489 -17.20 -3.12 23.17
C LYS A 489 -18.58 -3.26 22.49
N PRO A 490 -18.71 -3.51 21.17
CA PRO A 490 -20.02 -3.71 20.54
C PRO A 490 -20.72 -5.00 20.97
N TYR A 491 -19.99 -5.96 21.55
CA TYR A 491 -20.50 -7.31 21.86
C TYR A 491 -20.57 -7.63 23.36
N THR A 492 -20.04 -6.76 24.21
CA THR A 492 -19.87 -7.01 25.65
C THR A 492 -20.10 -5.77 26.48
N THR A 493 -20.66 -5.94 27.68
CA THR A 493 -20.89 -4.82 28.60
C THR A 493 -19.61 -4.42 29.34
N GLN A 494 -19.58 -3.23 29.92
CA GLN A 494 -18.46 -2.80 30.77
C GLN A 494 -18.25 -3.75 31.97
N LYS A 495 -19.34 -4.31 32.52
CA LYS A 495 -19.30 -5.30 33.61
C LYS A 495 -18.54 -6.57 33.25
N VAL A 496 -18.53 -6.96 31.97
CA VAL A 496 -17.76 -8.10 31.45
C VAL A 496 -16.33 -7.69 31.13
N ARG A 497 -16.13 -6.52 30.51
CA ARG A 497 -14.80 -6.04 30.11
C ARG A 497 -13.90 -5.71 31.31
N ASN A 498 -14.45 -5.26 32.44
CA ASN A 498 -13.68 -4.99 33.66
C ASN A 498 -12.94 -6.25 34.18
N PRO A 499 -13.61 -7.40 34.38
CA PRO A 499 -12.96 -8.67 34.65
C PRO A 499 -11.92 -9.08 33.60
N MET A 500 -12.16 -8.84 32.31
CA MET A 500 -11.15 -9.14 31.28
C MET A 500 -9.89 -8.29 31.49
N LEU A 501 -10.06 -7.00 31.77
CA LEU A 501 -8.94 -6.08 32.02
C LEU A 501 -8.18 -6.44 33.30
N SER A 502 -8.86 -6.94 34.35
CA SER A 502 -8.24 -7.28 35.63
C SER A 502 -7.32 -8.51 35.56
N LEU A 503 -7.44 -9.35 34.53
CA LEU A 503 -6.51 -10.48 34.31
C LEU A 503 -5.09 -10.02 33.98
N SER A 504 -4.90 -8.80 33.46
CA SER A 504 -3.58 -8.24 33.20
C SER A 504 -2.98 -7.64 34.49
N SER A 505 -2.46 -8.49 35.37
CA SER A 505 -1.94 -8.09 36.67
C SER A 505 -0.64 -8.82 37.05
N SER A 506 0.21 -8.12 37.82
CA SER A 506 1.34 -8.74 38.52
C SER A 506 1.02 -9.16 39.96
N GLN A 507 -0.20 -8.87 40.43
CA GLN A 507 -0.67 -9.21 41.77
C GLN A 507 -1.66 -10.37 41.70
N VAL A 508 -1.74 -11.14 42.78
CA VAL A 508 -2.75 -12.21 42.91
C VAL A 508 -4.14 -11.61 42.78
N HIS A 509 -4.94 -12.17 41.88
CA HIS A 509 -6.30 -11.74 41.61
C HIS A 509 -7.23 -12.20 42.78
N PRO A 510 -7.94 -11.29 43.49
CA PRO A 510 -8.69 -11.63 44.69
C PRO A 510 -9.78 -12.69 44.50
N ASN A 511 -10.42 -12.72 43.32
CA ASN A 511 -11.41 -13.74 42.95
C ASN A 511 -11.29 -14.09 41.46
N LEU A 512 -10.27 -14.89 41.12
CA LEU A 512 -9.97 -15.23 39.71
C LEU A 512 -11.10 -16.04 39.07
N GLU A 513 -11.62 -17.05 39.76
CA GLU A 513 -12.71 -17.89 39.27
C GLU A 513 -14.01 -17.09 39.08
N GLY A 514 -14.32 -16.15 39.98
CA GLY A 514 -15.43 -15.22 39.81
C GLY A 514 -15.28 -14.33 38.58
N ALA A 515 -14.06 -13.88 38.27
CA ALA A 515 -13.78 -13.14 37.04
C ALA A 515 -14.01 -14.03 35.81
N PHE A 516 -13.56 -15.29 35.82
CA PHE A 516 -13.83 -16.24 34.73
C PHE A 516 -15.33 -16.48 34.53
N ALA A 517 -16.08 -16.73 35.61
CA ALA A 517 -17.53 -16.93 35.54
C ALA A 517 -18.25 -15.69 34.95
N MET A 518 -17.86 -14.48 35.35
CA MET A 518 -18.41 -13.24 34.78
C MET A 518 -18.11 -13.08 33.28
N ILE A 519 -16.91 -13.49 32.84
CA ILE A 519 -16.53 -13.41 31.41
C ILE A 519 -17.29 -14.48 30.60
N GLU A 520 -17.42 -15.70 31.12
CA GLU A 520 -18.18 -16.78 30.47
C GLU A 520 -19.67 -16.45 30.34
N GLY A 521 -20.25 -15.79 31.34
CA GLY A 521 -21.63 -15.27 31.30
C GLY A 521 -21.80 -14.05 30.39
N GLY A 522 -20.71 -13.46 29.88
CA GLY A 522 -20.70 -12.24 29.08
C GLY A 522 -21.10 -12.37 27.61
N GLY A 523 -21.71 -13.50 27.22
CA GLY A 523 -22.14 -13.79 25.86
C GLY A 523 -21.11 -14.52 24.99
N ARG A 524 -21.47 -14.83 23.75
CA ARG A 524 -20.70 -15.73 22.85
C ARG A 524 -19.27 -15.24 22.61
N LYS A 525 -19.08 -13.94 22.32
CA LYS A 525 -17.75 -13.34 22.05
C LYS A 525 -16.85 -13.34 23.29
N ALA A 526 -17.39 -13.01 24.47
CA ALA A 526 -16.64 -13.03 25.73
C ALA A 526 -16.21 -14.45 26.13
N LYS A 527 -17.13 -15.42 26.04
CA LYS A 527 -16.83 -16.84 26.28
C LYS A 527 -15.78 -17.38 25.31
N ALA A 528 -15.90 -17.05 24.02
CA ALA A 528 -14.90 -17.45 23.02
C ALA A 528 -13.53 -16.83 23.30
N TRP A 529 -13.48 -15.56 23.70
CA TRP A 529 -12.26 -14.88 24.10
C TRP A 529 -11.61 -15.57 25.31
N LEU A 530 -12.36 -15.91 26.36
CA LEU A 530 -11.78 -16.58 27.53
C LEU A 530 -11.29 -17.99 27.19
N LYS A 531 -12.08 -18.73 26.41
CA LYS A 531 -11.69 -20.06 25.91
C LYS A 531 -10.39 -19.98 25.11
N ASP A 532 -10.22 -18.95 24.28
CA ASP A 532 -8.96 -18.71 23.59
C ASP A 532 -7.79 -18.47 24.56
N LYS A 533 -7.96 -17.61 25.58
CA LYS A 533 -6.86 -17.30 26.53
C LYS A 533 -6.49 -18.45 27.47
N ARG A 534 -7.42 -19.36 27.76
CA ARG A 534 -7.19 -20.52 28.65
C ARG A 534 -6.78 -21.79 27.91
N ILE A 535 -7.42 -22.06 26.78
CA ILE A 535 -7.32 -23.36 26.08
C ILE A 535 -6.67 -23.20 24.71
N GLY A 536 -7.14 -22.25 23.91
CA GLY A 536 -6.70 -22.09 22.52
C GLY A 536 -5.26 -21.58 22.38
N SER A 537 -4.85 -20.68 23.26
CA SER A 537 -3.53 -20.06 23.32
C SER A 537 -2.98 -20.28 24.72
N LYS A 538 -2.49 -21.49 25.01
CA LYS A 538 -2.09 -21.92 26.37
C LYS A 538 -1.04 -21.01 27.04
N PHE A 539 -0.28 -20.26 26.25
CA PHE A 539 0.67 -19.25 26.73
C PHE A 539 0.04 -17.93 27.17
N ALA A 540 -1.18 -17.62 26.74
CA ALA A 540 -1.72 -16.26 26.81
C ALA A 540 -2.01 -15.81 28.24
N LEU A 541 -2.64 -16.65 29.07
CA LEU A 541 -2.91 -16.31 30.47
C LEU A 541 -1.60 -16.12 31.26
N PRO A 542 -0.62 -17.04 31.23
CA PRO A 542 0.70 -16.83 31.84
C PRO A 542 1.46 -15.59 31.31
N ALA A 543 1.22 -15.18 30.06
CA ALA A 543 1.87 -14.01 29.47
C ALA A 543 1.22 -12.66 29.86
N ILE A 544 -0.03 -12.65 30.38
CA ILE A 544 -0.70 -11.44 30.88
C ILE A 544 -0.78 -11.37 32.41
N TYR A 545 -0.73 -12.52 33.09
CA TYR A 545 -0.97 -12.65 34.52
C TYR A 545 0.25 -13.30 35.19
N GLN A 546 1.05 -12.49 35.91
CA GLN A 546 2.32 -12.93 36.48
C GLN A 546 2.19 -14.12 37.44
N PRO A 547 1.15 -14.22 38.32
CA PRO A 547 1.03 -15.38 39.20
C PRO A 547 0.77 -16.72 38.48
N ALA A 548 0.33 -16.71 37.22
CA ALA A 548 0.27 -17.91 36.38
C ALA A 548 1.54 -18.12 35.53
N SER A 549 2.36 -17.08 35.43
CA SER A 549 3.68 -17.10 34.84
C SER A 549 4.69 -17.75 35.78
N LEU A 550 5.79 -18.22 35.23
CA LEU A 550 6.98 -18.54 36.01
C LEU A 550 7.98 -17.38 36.01
N ILE A 551 7.79 -16.33 35.20
CA ILE A 551 8.68 -15.17 35.19
C ILE A 551 8.77 -14.55 36.60
N PRO A 552 9.98 -14.36 37.17
CA PRO A 552 10.15 -13.73 38.48
C PRO A 552 9.55 -12.31 38.53
N LEU A 553 9.00 -11.93 39.68
CA LEU A 553 8.25 -10.69 39.82
C LEU A 553 9.11 -9.44 39.53
N GLU A 554 10.37 -9.47 39.95
CA GLU A 554 11.35 -8.42 39.68
C GLU A 554 11.61 -8.26 38.18
N LEU A 555 11.77 -9.36 37.45
CA LEU A 555 11.94 -9.33 36.00
C LEU A 555 10.67 -8.86 35.29
N TRP A 556 9.51 -9.35 35.71
CA TRP A 556 8.21 -8.92 35.20
C TRP A 556 7.99 -7.41 35.36
N LYS A 557 8.42 -6.83 36.48
CA LYS A 557 8.29 -5.39 36.76
C LYS A 557 9.41 -4.55 36.13
N SER A 558 10.57 -5.14 35.86
CA SER A 558 11.71 -4.42 35.27
C SER A 558 11.47 -3.98 33.82
N ALA A 559 10.67 -4.74 33.08
CA ALA A 559 10.41 -4.45 31.68
C ALA A 559 9.18 -3.55 31.47
N PRO A 560 9.22 -2.65 30.47
CA PRO A 560 8.07 -1.82 30.13
C PRO A 560 6.86 -2.69 29.80
N SER A 561 5.70 -2.32 30.33
CA SER A 561 4.45 -3.06 30.08
C SER A 561 3.84 -2.78 28.69
N THR A 562 4.49 -1.95 27.86
CA THR A 562 3.95 -1.44 26.60
C THR A 562 5.01 -1.44 25.51
N THR A 563 4.61 -1.80 24.29
CA THR A 563 5.38 -1.64 23.04
C THR A 563 5.18 -0.25 22.43
N ASN A 564 4.84 0.78 23.23
CA ASN A 564 4.59 2.14 22.70
C ASN A 564 5.79 2.73 21.93
N GLY A 565 7.01 2.28 22.25
CA GLY A 565 8.22 2.61 21.46
C GLY A 565 8.08 2.07 20.04
N ASN A 566 7.78 0.78 19.93
CA ASN A 566 7.48 0.05 18.70
C ASN A 566 6.35 0.69 17.88
N GLU A 567 5.20 1.03 18.51
CA GLU A 567 4.08 1.64 17.77
C GLU A 567 4.46 3.03 17.21
N GLN A 568 5.25 3.80 17.94
CA GLN A 568 5.78 5.07 17.43
C GLN A 568 6.80 4.84 16.31
N ALA A 569 7.63 3.81 16.42
CA ALA A 569 8.61 3.45 15.41
C ALA A 569 7.92 2.99 14.11
N HIS A 570 6.93 2.12 14.19
CA HIS A 570 6.05 1.74 13.08
C HIS A 570 5.42 2.96 12.40
N ARG A 571 4.96 3.95 13.17
CA ARG A 571 4.42 5.19 12.57
C ARG A 571 5.49 6.02 11.88
N ASN A 572 6.72 6.04 12.39
CA ASN A 572 7.82 6.75 11.75
C ASN A 572 8.26 6.05 10.47
N ILE A 573 8.41 4.73 10.49
CA ILE A 573 8.88 3.97 9.33
C ILE A 573 7.84 3.95 8.19
N ASN A 574 6.54 3.95 8.53
CA ASN A 574 5.48 4.10 7.54
C ASN A 574 5.48 5.47 6.85
N ARG A 575 6.13 6.50 7.44
CA ARG A 575 6.34 7.80 6.75
C ARG A 575 7.40 7.69 5.66
N ASP A 576 8.32 6.74 5.78
CA ASP A 576 9.30 6.45 4.73
C ASP A 576 8.66 5.69 3.56
N GLY A 577 7.44 5.16 3.75
CA GLY A 577 6.60 4.62 2.68
C GLY A 577 5.78 3.41 3.13
N VAL A 578 4.67 3.18 2.42
CA VAL A 578 3.80 2.01 2.58
C VAL A 578 3.54 1.38 1.22
N ASN A 579 3.17 0.11 1.21
CA ASN A 579 2.94 -0.67 -0.01
C ASN A 579 4.16 -0.68 -0.97
N LEU A 580 5.35 -0.89 -0.42
CA LEU A 580 6.62 -0.90 -1.13
C LEU A 580 6.85 -2.25 -1.85
N THR A 581 7.64 -2.23 -2.92
CA THR A 581 8.28 -3.45 -3.45
C THR A 581 9.24 -4.06 -2.41
N ILE A 582 9.67 -5.31 -2.60
CA ILE A 582 10.58 -5.96 -1.64
C ILE A 582 11.92 -5.24 -1.59
N LEU A 583 12.53 -4.97 -2.74
CA LEU A 583 13.76 -4.19 -2.79
C LEU A 583 13.56 -2.78 -2.21
N GLY A 584 12.44 -2.11 -2.51
CA GLY A 584 12.12 -0.82 -1.91
C GLY A 584 12.03 -0.88 -0.38
N GLY A 585 11.44 -1.94 0.17
CA GLY A 585 11.35 -2.21 1.60
C GLY A 585 12.71 -2.46 2.26
N ILE A 586 13.55 -3.31 1.64
CA ILE A 586 14.90 -3.63 2.09
C ILE A 586 15.75 -2.37 2.12
N MET A 587 15.81 -1.61 1.02
CA MET A 587 16.65 -0.42 0.90
C MET A 587 16.23 0.69 1.87
N ARG A 588 14.92 0.92 2.03
CA ARG A 588 14.43 1.87 3.06
C ARG A 588 14.72 1.39 4.47
N GLY A 589 14.60 0.07 4.72
CA GLY A 589 15.01 -0.55 5.97
C GLY A 589 16.47 -0.28 6.28
N MET A 590 17.36 -0.57 5.32
CA MET A 590 18.82 -0.34 5.43
C MET A 590 19.15 1.10 5.79
N GLN A 591 18.56 2.06 5.07
CA GLN A 591 18.78 3.48 5.30
C GLN A 591 18.30 3.93 6.69
N TYR A 592 17.16 3.42 7.14
CA TYR A 592 16.65 3.71 8.48
C TYR A 592 17.55 3.11 9.57
N ASP A 593 17.97 1.87 9.37
CA ASP A 593 18.76 1.09 10.31
C ASP A 593 20.19 1.63 10.44
N ALA A 594 20.82 2.05 9.34
CA ALA A 594 22.10 2.76 9.36
C ALA A 594 22.03 4.03 10.22
N ARG A 595 21.02 4.89 10.01
CA ARG A 595 20.83 6.10 10.83
C ARG A 595 20.59 5.78 12.31
N ALA A 596 19.87 4.68 12.59
CA ALA A 596 19.62 4.26 13.97
C ALA A 596 20.92 3.78 14.66
N MET A 597 21.79 3.07 13.93
CA MET A 597 23.10 2.64 14.43
C MET A 597 24.02 3.83 14.69
N GLU A 598 24.14 4.75 13.73
CA GLU A 598 24.96 5.96 13.89
C GLU A 598 24.52 6.78 15.10
N ALA A 599 23.21 6.92 15.30
CA ALA A 599 22.68 7.63 16.46
C ALA A 599 23.02 6.96 17.79
N LEU A 600 23.08 5.63 17.85
CA LEU A 600 23.49 4.92 19.05
C LEU A 600 24.98 5.06 19.31
N GLN A 601 25.80 4.99 18.26
CA GLN A 601 27.24 5.22 18.36
C GLN A 601 27.54 6.65 18.80
N LEU A 602 26.83 7.63 18.25
CA LEU A 602 26.96 9.03 18.66
C LEU A 602 26.60 9.22 20.14
N HIS A 603 25.53 8.55 20.61
CA HIS A 603 25.17 8.60 22.02
C HIS A 603 26.21 7.92 22.91
N SER A 604 26.69 6.73 22.55
CA SER A 604 27.65 5.99 23.37
C SER A 604 29.02 6.66 23.45
N THR A 605 29.46 7.33 22.37
CA THR A 605 30.78 7.95 22.29
C THR A 605 30.80 9.42 22.72
N GLN A 606 29.75 10.19 22.40
CA GLN A 606 29.70 11.64 22.64
C GLN A 606 28.60 12.05 23.64
N GLY A 607 27.74 11.13 24.07
CA GLY A 607 26.60 11.45 24.94
C GLY A 607 25.45 12.18 24.25
N ILE A 608 25.53 12.41 22.93
CA ILE A 608 24.55 13.21 22.17
C ILE A 608 23.35 12.35 21.77
N TYR A 609 22.14 12.81 22.11
CA TYR A 609 20.89 12.18 21.72
C TYR A 609 20.36 12.75 20.39
N ILE A 610 19.58 11.95 19.65
CA ILE A 610 18.89 12.38 18.40
C ILE A 610 17.92 13.56 18.64
N ARG A 611 17.49 13.77 19.90
CA ARG A 611 16.56 14.84 20.28
C ARG A 611 17.00 15.45 21.60
N ASP A 612 16.93 16.78 21.70
CA ASP A 612 17.22 17.53 22.92
C ASP A 612 16.36 17.10 24.12
N GLN A 613 15.14 16.65 23.83
CA GLN A 613 14.26 16.08 24.84
C GLN A 613 14.38 14.56 24.90
N THR A 614 15.09 14.07 25.91
CA THR A 614 15.11 12.65 26.26
C THR A 614 13.71 12.15 26.63
N ALA A 615 13.31 11.02 26.06
CA ALA A 615 12.05 10.35 26.34
C ALA A 615 12.16 9.48 27.60
N THR A 616 12.46 10.11 28.74
CA THR A 616 12.67 9.43 30.03
C THR A 616 11.39 8.78 30.54
N HIS A 617 11.54 7.73 31.36
CA HIS A 617 10.41 7.10 32.05
C HIS A 617 9.63 8.12 32.89
N PHE A 618 10.35 9.03 33.56
CA PHE A 618 9.77 10.15 34.32
C PHE A 618 8.81 11.00 33.46
N ARG A 619 9.26 11.49 32.30
CA ARG A 619 8.42 12.31 31.42
C ARG A 619 7.22 11.54 30.85
N ARG A 620 7.40 10.25 30.53
CA ARG A 620 6.28 9.40 30.08
C ARG A 620 5.25 9.21 31.18
N LEU A 621 5.71 8.95 32.40
CA LEU A 621 4.85 8.80 33.58
C LEU A 621 4.13 10.11 33.89
N GLN A 622 4.84 11.23 33.91
CA GLN A 622 4.27 12.57 34.10
C GLN A 622 3.20 12.90 33.07
N ARG A 623 3.45 12.65 31.77
CA ARG A 623 2.43 12.82 30.72
C ARG A 623 1.25 11.85 30.87
N SER A 624 1.50 10.63 31.37
CA SER A 624 0.43 9.68 31.64
C SER A 624 -0.44 10.14 32.79
N LEU A 625 0.19 10.58 33.88
CA LEU A 625 -0.47 11.15 35.06
C LEU A 625 -1.27 12.38 34.67
N ASN A 626 -0.70 13.35 33.95
CA ASN A 626 -1.45 14.55 33.53
C ASN A 626 -2.66 14.20 32.64
N ARG A 627 -2.56 13.19 31.76
CA ARG A 627 -3.69 12.75 30.91
C ARG A 627 -4.82 12.06 31.68
N HIS A 628 -4.54 11.49 32.85
CA HIS A 628 -5.52 10.76 33.68
C HIS A 628 -5.82 11.46 35.02
N GLY A 629 -5.06 12.51 35.33
CA GLY A 629 -5.02 13.23 36.61
C GLY A 629 -5.78 14.54 36.59
N GLU A 630 -6.41 14.91 35.47
CA GLU A 630 -7.58 15.79 35.51
C GLU A 630 -8.76 14.98 36.05
N ILE A 631 -8.71 14.73 37.36
CA ILE A 631 -9.87 14.36 38.16
C ILE A 631 -10.53 15.68 38.53
N HIS A 632 -11.73 15.92 37.99
CA HIS A 632 -12.64 16.94 38.49
C HIS A 632 -13.07 16.65 39.93
#